data_AF-A0A960YKF9-F1
#
_entry.id   AF-A0A960YKF9-F1
#
_cell.length_a   1.000
_cell.length_b   1.000
_cell.length_c   1.000
_cell.angle_alpha   90.00
_cell.angle_beta   90.00
_cell.angle_gamma   90.00
#
_symmetry.space_group_name_H-M   'P 1'
#
loop_
_entity.id
_entity.type
_entity.pdbx_description
1 polymer ?
#
loop_
_entity_poly.entity_id
_entity_poly.type
_entity_poly.pdbx_seq_one_letter_code
_entity_poly.pdbx_strand_id
1 'polypeptide(L)'
;MRSKNQGTVAGIDVGGSKKGYHLCLMNAEDGSVETMIHARNADVLLQSLQAILIHRGRPLLCVAVDGPAHPVRFEKEVRRPERELARRGYRILYTPDQVPPSDHWMQESAKIHAAIRRHFPDSILLETYPSAIQDSLFGMDTVLPLAFLQERRKRKFSQDYLDALLCAATARMHLEQNTEVLENSDADSTKHVSLALPTFPLTRATLTFLLDGDRVLLGLKKKGFGAGYWNGFGGKIESGETVKQAAAREVLEECGMTTAKLQPAGKLYFHFEDDPRRIEGFLFRCSEFSGEPRETDEMRPQWYAISELPLHQMWEDDRFWLPHVLSGNDVYASFRFDEEKKMRDYSLEIVPENAK
;
A
#
# COMPACT_ATOMS: atom_id res chain seq x y z
N MET A 1 11.21 -4.53 29.30
CA MET A 1 11.30 -5.14 27.96
C MET A 1 11.89 -4.10 27.04
N ARG A 2 13.07 -4.34 26.42
CA ARG A 2 13.60 -3.42 25.40
C ARG A 2 12.68 -3.51 24.17
N SER A 3 12.25 -2.37 23.65
CA SER A 3 11.52 -2.27 22.36
C SER A 3 12.26 -3.11 21.31
N LYS A 4 11.55 -4.03 20.64
CA LYS A 4 12.13 -4.90 19.61
C LYS A 4 12.66 -4.11 18.39
N ASN A 5 12.35 -2.81 18.27
CA ASN A 5 12.62 -1.99 17.10
C ASN A 5 13.59 -0.82 17.34
N GLN A 6 14.36 -0.78 18.44
CA GLN A 6 15.38 0.27 18.63
C GLN A 6 16.59 0.08 17.69
N GLY A 7 16.46 0.55 16.45
CA GLY A 7 17.53 0.48 15.46
C GLY A 7 17.18 1.13 14.12
N THR A 8 17.99 0.84 13.12
CA THR A 8 17.86 1.36 11.76
C THR A 8 17.50 0.23 10.81
N VAL A 9 16.59 0.47 9.87
CA VAL A 9 16.42 -0.37 8.68
C VAL A 9 16.98 0.35 7.45
N ALA A 10 17.39 -0.45 6.47
CA ALA A 10 17.93 0.03 5.22
C ALA A 10 17.16 -0.54 4.02
N GLY A 11 16.97 0.31 3.02
CA GLY A 11 16.53 -0.09 1.69
C GLY A 11 17.57 0.30 0.66
N ILE A 12 17.88 -0.60 -0.27
CA ILE A 12 18.91 -0.40 -1.29
C ILE A 12 18.30 -0.64 -2.66
N ASP A 13 18.30 0.39 -3.50
CA ASP A 13 18.13 0.23 -4.96
C ASP A 13 19.48 -0.04 -5.62
N VAL A 14 19.47 -0.89 -6.65
CA VAL A 14 20.65 -1.32 -7.41
C VAL A 14 20.51 -0.92 -8.88
N GLY A 15 20.87 0.32 -9.20
CA GLY A 15 20.83 0.85 -10.57
C GLY A 15 21.96 0.39 -11.52
N GLY A 16 22.80 -0.57 -11.11
CA GLY A 16 23.91 -1.13 -11.91
C GLY A 16 25.10 -0.18 -12.12
N SER A 17 26.03 -0.52 -13.01
CA SER A 17 27.35 0.14 -13.12
C SER A 17 27.32 1.64 -13.50
N LYS A 18 26.23 2.12 -14.12
CA LYS A 18 26.08 3.53 -14.50
C LYS A 18 25.43 4.38 -13.42
N LYS A 19 24.40 3.85 -12.75
CA LYS A 19 23.64 4.59 -11.74
C LYS A 19 24.17 4.37 -10.33
N GLY A 20 24.85 3.25 -10.05
CA GLY A 20 25.35 2.93 -8.72
C GLY A 20 24.25 2.40 -7.80
N TYR A 21 24.39 2.67 -6.50
CA TYR A 21 23.51 2.23 -5.44
C TYR A 21 22.84 3.43 -4.80
N HIS A 22 21.56 3.29 -4.44
CA HIS A 22 20.82 4.27 -3.66
C HIS A 22 20.37 3.63 -2.37
N LEU A 23 20.70 4.26 -1.26
CA LEU A 23 20.40 3.78 0.08
C LEU A 23 19.41 4.73 0.74
N CYS A 24 18.37 4.17 1.33
CA CYS A 24 17.47 4.84 2.25
C CYS A 24 17.63 4.24 3.64
N LEU A 25 17.93 5.08 4.63
CA LEU A 25 17.96 4.73 6.04
C LEU A 25 16.72 5.28 6.72
N MET A 26 16.02 4.39 7.42
CA MET A 26 14.77 4.67 8.09
C MET A 26 14.86 4.22 9.55
N ASN A 27 14.28 5.02 10.44
CA ASN A 27 14.11 4.64 11.83
C ASN A 27 13.09 3.48 11.91
N ALA A 28 13.48 2.39 12.55
CA ALA A 28 12.65 1.19 12.63
C ALA A 28 11.42 1.36 13.56
N GLU A 29 11.40 2.36 14.44
CA GLU A 29 10.30 2.62 15.37
C GLU A 29 9.20 3.50 14.75
N ASP A 30 9.57 4.67 14.22
CA ASP A 30 8.62 5.69 13.74
C ASP A 30 8.52 5.76 12.21
N GLY A 31 9.34 4.99 11.47
CA GLY A 31 9.33 4.98 10.01
C GLY A 31 9.87 6.26 9.37
N SER A 32 10.44 7.19 10.14
CA SER A 32 11.01 8.43 9.61
C SER A 32 12.23 8.15 8.74
N VAL A 33 12.29 8.77 7.56
CA VAL A 33 13.47 8.71 6.69
C VAL A 33 14.56 9.58 7.30
N GLU A 34 15.65 8.96 7.73
CA GLU A 34 16.72 9.66 8.42
C GLU A 34 17.80 10.15 7.47
N THR A 35 18.11 9.37 6.43
CA THR A 35 19.18 9.67 5.48
C THR A 35 18.98 8.93 4.17
N MET A 36 19.34 9.58 3.06
CA MET A 36 19.43 8.93 1.77
C MET A 36 20.79 9.22 1.12
N ILE A 37 21.41 8.19 0.53
CA ILE A 37 22.78 8.23 0.00
C ILE A 37 22.81 7.66 -1.41
N HIS A 38 23.61 8.29 -2.27
CA HIS A 38 24.05 7.70 -3.53
C HIS A 38 25.51 7.26 -3.41
N ALA A 39 25.81 6.04 -3.84
CA ALA A 39 27.17 5.52 -3.90
C ALA A 39 27.46 4.92 -5.28
N ARG A 40 28.66 5.15 -5.81
CA ARG A 40 29.03 4.61 -7.13
C ARG A 40 29.35 3.12 -7.13
N ASN A 41 29.68 2.55 -5.97
CA ASN A 41 30.00 1.14 -5.80
C ASN A 41 29.62 0.67 -4.39
N ALA A 42 29.62 -0.65 -4.18
CA ALA A 42 29.24 -1.27 -2.91
C ALA A 42 30.16 -0.85 -1.75
N ASP A 43 31.48 -0.71 -1.98
CA ASP A 43 32.44 -0.37 -0.92
C ASP A 43 32.17 1.02 -0.33
N VAL A 44 31.92 2.02 -1.19
CA VAL A 44 31.57 3.39 -0.76
C VAL A 44 30.24 3.41 -0.02
N LEU A 45 29.26 2.60 -0.47
CA LEU A 45 27.97 2.47 0.20
C LEU A 45 28.15 1.93 1.63
N LEU A 46 28.92 0.85 1.77
CA LEU A 46 29.17 0.19 3.05
C LEU A 46 29.94 1.07 4.03
N GLN A 47 30.98 1.76 3.57
CA GLN A 47 31.73 2.72 4.40
C GLN A 47 30.82 3.82 4.93
N SER A 48 29.96 4.36 4.07
CA SER A 48 29.00 5.40 4.45
C SER A 48 27.97 4.88 5.46
N LEU A 49 27.42 3.69 5.21
CA LEU A 49 26.49 3.02 6.11
C LEU A 49 27.10 2.78 7.49
N GLN A 50 28.31 2.19 7.54
CA GLN A 50 29.03 1.95 8.79
C GLN A 50 29.29 3.25 9.56
N ALA A 51 29.78 4.30 8.88
CA ALA A 51 30.04 5.59 9.51
C ALA A 51 28.78 6.20 10.14
N ILE A 52 27.64 6.11 9.46
CA ILE A 52 26.36 6.62 9.97
C ILE A 52 25.87 5.82 11.17
N LEU A 53 25.92 4.49 11.10
CA LEU A 53 25.50 3.61 12.20
C LEU A 53 26.36 3.83 13.45
N ILE A 54 27.68 3.97 13.27
CA ILE A 54 28.62 4.31 14.35
C ILE A 54 28.28 5.67 14.96
N HIS A 55 28.11 6.70 14.12
CA HIS A 55 27.80 8.05 14.58
C HIS A 55 26.48 8.12 15.36
N ARG A 56 25.47 7.36 14.93
CA ARG A 56 24.14 7.32 15.57
C ARG A 56 24.05 6.39 16.78
N GLY A 57 25.01 5.48 16.94
CA GLY A 57 24.98 4.47 18.01
C GLY A 57 23.78 3.52 17.94
N ARG A 58 23.20 3.31 16.74
CA ARG A 58 22.03 2.43 16.53
C ARG A 58 22.40 1.26 15.62
N PRO A 59 21.96 0.02 15.95
CA PRO A 59 22.27 -1.16 15.14
C PRO A 59 21.46 -1.18 13.84
N LEU A 60 21.99 -1.85 12.82
CA LEU A 60 21.26 -2.18 11.60
C LEU A 60 20.46 -3.46 11.82
N LEU A 61 19.13 -3.38 11.76
CA LEU A 61 18.23 -4.50 12.08
C LEU A 61 17.87 -5.32 10.84
N CYS A 62 17.51 -4.64 9.75
CA CYS A 62 17.05 -5.27 8.52
C CYS A 62 17.47 -4.45 7.30
N VAL A 63 17.84 -5.15 6.23
CA VAL A 63 18.20 -4.58 4.94
C VAL A 63 17.36 -5.25 3.85
N ALA A 64 16.63 -4.47 3.08
CA ALA A 64 15.99 -4.94 1.85
C ALA A 64 16.71 -4.40 0.63
N VAL A 65 16.93 -5.25 -0.36
CA VAL A 65 17.66 -4.92 -1.58
C VAL A 65 16.76 -5.15 -2.80
N ASP A 66 16.71 -4.19 -3.71
CA ASP A 66 16.10 -4.34 -5.02
C ASP A 66 16.90 -5.36 -5.84
N GLY A 67 16.29 -6.52 -6.03
CA GLY A 67 16.84 -7.59 -6.84
C GLY A 67 17.41 -8.79 -6.08
N PRO A 68 17.74 -9.83 -6.85
CA PRO A 68 18.06 -11.15 -6.32
C PRO A 68 19.49 -11.23 -5.78
N ALA A 69 19.69 -12.04 -4.74
CA ALA A 69 21.03 -12.32 -4.20
C ALA A 69 21.90 -13.14 -5.16
N HIS A 70 21.28 -13.78 -6.16
CA HIS A 70 21.93 -14.60 -7.17
C HIS A 70 21.60 -14.06 -8.56
N PRO A 71 22.62 -13.79 -9.41
CA PRO A 71 22.38 -13.21 -10.72
C PRO A 71 21.96 -14.25 -11.77
N VAL A 72 22.03 -15.54 -11.42
CA VAL A 72 21.70 -16.67 -12.30
C VAL A 72 21.03 -17.76 -11.45
N ARG A 73 20.01 -18.41 -12.00
CA ARG A 73 19.37 -19.60 -11.41
C ARG A 73 20.24 -20.83 -11.67
N PHE A 74 20.43 -21.65 -10.64
CA PHE A 74 21.14 -22.93 -10.78
C PHE A 74 20.23 -24.04 -11.34
N GLU A 75 18.91 -23.85 -11.23
CA GLU A 75 17.89 -24.77 -11.72
C GLU A 75 17.18 -24.21 -12.96
N LYS A 76 16.63 -25.12 -13.76
CA LYS A 76 15.83 -24.75 -14.95
C LYS A 76 14.45 -24.18 -14.59
N GLU A 77 13.98 -24.40 -13.37
CA GLU A 77 12.70 -23.88 -12.92
C GLU A 77 12.78 -22.40 -12.53
N VAL A 78 11.70 -21.67 -12.81
CA VAL A 78 11.52 -20.31 -12.30
C VAL A 78 11.44 -20.36 -10.78
N ARG A 79 12.19 -19.48 -10.11
CA ARG A 79 12.21 -19.38 -8.64
C ARG A 79 10.78 -19.20 -8.12
N ARG A 80 10.46 -19.85 -7.00
CA ARG A 80 9.11 -19.80 -6.41
C ARG A 80 8.61 -18.35 -6.18
N PRO A 81 9.41 -17.42 -5.61
CA PRO A 81 8.99 -16.02 -5.45
C PRO A 81 8.66 -15.33 -6.78
N GLU A 82 9.50 -15.49 -7.80
CA GLU A 82 9.29 -14.88 -9.13
C GLU A 82 8.01 -15.42 -9.79
N ARG A 83 7.80 -16.73 -9.72
CA ARG A 83 6.63 -17.40 -10.27
C ARG A 83 5.34 -16.94 -9.60
N GLU A 84 5.37 -16.75 -8.28
CA GLU A 84 4.21 -16.30 -7.51
C GLU A 84 3.88 -14.83 -7.80
N LEU A 85 4.90 -13.96 -7.88
CA LEU A 85 4.72 -12.57 -8.31
C LEU A 85 4.09 -12.48 -9.71
N ALA A 86 4.59 -13.29 -10.65
CA ALA A 86 4.07 -13.33 -12.01
C ALA A 86 2.61 -13.82 -12.07
N ARG A 87 2.22 -14.82 -11.26
CA ARG A 87 0.83 -15.28 -11.15
C ARG A 87 -0.11 -14.19 -10.65
N ARG A 88 0.39 -13.28 -9.81
CA ARG A 88 -0.35 -12.12 -9.30
C ARG A 88 -0.38 -10.95 -10.28
N GLY A 89 0.25 -11.07 -11.45
CA GLY A 89 0.25 -10.08 -12.51
C GLY A 89 1.33 -9.01 -12.39
N TYR A 90 2.26 -9.13 -11.44
CA TYR A 90 3.34 -8.16 -11.30
C TYR A 90 4.35 -8.29 -12.44
N ARG A 91 4.81 -7.15 -12.96
CA ARG A 91 5.87 -7.09 -13.95
C ARG A 91 7.23 -7.16 -13.27
N ILE A 92 7.89 -8.31 -13.39
CA ILE A 92 9.23 -8.54 -12.85
C ILE A 92 10.22 -8.95 -13.93
N LEU A 93 11.50 -8.69 -13.66
CA LEU A 93 12.61 -9.26 -14.42
C LEU A 93 13.00 -10.59 -13.76
N TYR A 94 12.84 -11.68 -14.51
CA TYR A 94 13.23 -13.01 -14.04
C TYR A 94 14.74 -13.12 -13.93
N THR A 95 15.22 -13.72 -12.83
CA THR A 95 16.60 -14.18 -12.73
C THR A 95 16.85 -15.16 -13.89
N PRO A 96 17.82 -14.91 -14.77
CA PRO A 96 18.08 -15.77 -15.93
C PRO A 96 18.70 -17.11 -15.49
N ASP A 97 18.62 -18.14 -16.32
CA ASP A 97 19.28 -19.44 -16.11
C ASP A 97 20.72 -19.46 -16.67
N GLN A 98 21.15 -18.38 -17.32
CA GLN A 98 22.52 -18.17 -17.80
C GLN A 98 22.96 -16.74 -17.52
N VAL A 99 24.29 -16.52 -17.41
CA VAL A 99 24.84 -15.17 -17.20
C VAL A 99 24.55 -14.31 -18.43
N PRO A 100 23.76 -13.22 -18.32
CA PRO A 100 23.48 -12.37 -19.46
C PRO A 100 24.68 -11.46 -19.75
N PRO A 101 24.95 -11.13 -21.03
CA PRO A 101 26.00 -10.17 -21.36
C PRO A 101 25.78 -8.76 -20.79
N SER A 102 24.53 -8.40 -20.47
CA SER A 102 24.11 -7.03 -20.16
C SER A 102 23.58 -6.78 -18.75
N ASP A 103 23.31 -7.82 -17.95
CA ASP A 103 22.64 -7.68 -16.64
C ASP A 103 23.63 -7.40 -15.50
N HIS A 104 24.35 -6.28 -15.65
CA HIS A 104 25.28 -5.79 -14.65
C HIS A 104 24.60 -5.50 -13.31
N TRP A 105 23.33 -5.09 -13.30
CA TRP A 105 22.63 -4.73 -12.07
C TRP A 105 22.38 -5.95 -11.17
N MET A 106 22.07 -7.13 -11.71
CA MET A 106 21.93 -8.36 -10.90
C MET A 106 23.26 -8.80 -10.30
N GLN A 107 24.37 -8.61 -11.04
CA GLN A 107 25.71 -8.87 -10.51
C GLN A 107 26.06 -7.89 -9.37
N GLU A 108 25.72 -6.62 -9.53
CA GLU A 108 25.85 -5.62 -8.47
C GLU A 108 24.94 -5.95 -7.27
N SER A 109 23.73 -6.47 -7.50
CA SER A 109 22.81 -6.90 -6.44
C SER A 109 23.42 -8.06 -5.64
N ALA A 110 23.92 -9.09 -6.32
CA ALA A 110 24.62 -10.20 -5.67
C ALA A 110 25.87 -9.75 -4.88
N LYS A 111 26.62 -8.77 -5.40
CA LYS A 111 27.78 -8.18 -4.69
C LYS A 111 27.35 -7.49 -3.40
N ILE A 112 26.33 -6.64 -3.44
CA ILE A 112 25.89 -5.94 -2.22
C ILE A 112 25.27 -6.90 -1.21
N HIS A 113 24.52 -7.92 -1.65
CA HIS A 113 24.03 -8.99 -0.78
C HIS A 113 25.18 -9.69 -0.03
N ALA A 114 26.20 -10.15 -0.76
CA ALA A 114 27.37 -10.79 -0.16
C ALA A 114 28.13 -9.85 0.80
N ALA A 115 28.21 -8.57 0.46
CA ALA A 115 28.94 -7.60 1.24
C ALA A 115 28.18 -7.20 2.53
N ILE A 116 26.85 -7.07 2.49
CA ILE A 116 26.00 -6.87 3.67
C ILE A 116 26.11 -8.06 4.62
N ARG A 117 26.01 -9.31 4.12
CA ARG A 117 26.18 -10.52 4.96
C ARG A 117 27.51 -10.53 5.71
N ARG A 118 28.58 -10.05 5.07
CA ARG A 118 29.92 -10.01 5.67
C ARG A 118 30.06 -8.94 6.74
N HIS A 119 29.54 -7.73 6.49
CA HIS A 119 29.74 -6.58 7.36
C HIS A 119 28.67 -6.41 8.44
N PHE A 120 27.48 -6.97 8.21
CA PHE A 120 26.33 -6.90 9.10
C PHE A 120 25.67 -8.28 9.31
N PRO A 121 26.42 -9.29 9.81
CA PRO A 121 25.96 -10.68 9.93
C PRO A 121 24.77 -10.87 10.89
N ASP A 122 24.47 -9.85 11.70
CA ASP A 122 23.34 -9.86 12.64
C ASP A 122 22.07 -9.21 12.09
N SER A 123 22.17 -8.52 10.95
CA SER A 123 21.01 -7.95 10.28
C SER A 123 20.27 -9.01 9.47
N ILE A 124 18.94 -8.86 9.38
CA ILE A 124 18.13 -9.62 8.43
C ILE A 124 18.37 -9.05 7.04
N LEU A 125 18.50 -9.91 6.03
CA LEU A 125 18.68 -9.51 4.64
C LEU A 125 17.53 -10.06 3.77
N LEU A 126 16.83 -9.17 3.09
CA LEU A 126 15.67 -9.45 2.25
C LEU A 126 15.99 -9.12 0.79
N GLU A 127 15.55 -10.00 -0.11
CA GLU A 127 15.32 -9.60 -1.51
C GLU A 127 13.96 -8.92 -1.62
N THR A 128 13.83 -7.96 -2.53
CA THR A 128 12.54 -7.36 -2.86
C THR A 128 12.49 -6.85 -4.31
N TYR A 129 11.28 -6.51 -4.76
CA TYR A 129 11.02 -5.88 -6.05
C TYR A 129 10.14 -4.65 -5.82
N PRO A 130 10.71 -3.43 -5.84
CA PRO A 130 9.99 -2.19 -5.58
C PRO A 130 8.73 -2.00 -6.43
N SER A 131 8.71 -2.47 -7.67
CA SER A 131 7.51 -2.47 -8.51
C SER A 131 6.38 -3.31 -7.93
N ALA A 132 6.66 -4.54 -7.49
CA ALA A 132 5.68 -5.40 -6.85
C ALA A 132 5.27 -4.87 -5.47
N ILE A 133 6.19 -4.24 -4.75
CA ILE A 133 5.88 -3.54 -3.50
C ILE A 133 4.91 -2.39 -3.78
N GLN A 134 5.20 -1.52 -4.75
CA GLN A 134 4.35 -0.39 -5.11
C GLN A 134 2.94 -0.84 -5.50
N ASP A 135 2.84 -1.89 -6.32
CA ASP A 135 1.56 -2.46 -6.73
C ASP A 135 0.86 -3.21 -5.57
N SER A 136 1.60 -3.77 -4.59
CA SER A 136 1.00 -4.35 -3.38
C SER A 136 0.52 -3.27 -2.41
N LEU A 137 1.22 -2.13 -2.37
CA LEU A 137 1.01 -0.99 -1.48
C LEU A 137 -0.04 0.01 -2.00
N PHE A 138 -1.03 -0.39 -2.80
CA PHE A 138 -2.13 0.50 -3.21
C PHE A 138 -2.61 1.36 -2.02
N GLY A 139 -2.33 2.67 -2.07
CA GLY A 139 -2.68 3.64 -1.03
C GLY A 139 -1.60 4.03 0.00
N MET A 140 -0.33 3.58 -0.13
CA MET A 140 0.76 4.23 0.62
C MET A 140 1.31 5.44 -0.12
N ASP A 141 1.17 6.59 0.54
CA ASP A 141 1.90 7.83 0.25
C ASP A 141 3.39 7.64 0.58
N THR A 142 4.17 7.02 -0.32
CA THR A 142 5.62 7.17 -0.28
C THR A 142 6.01 8.49 -0.94
N VAL A 143 5.85 9.58 -0.20
CA VAL A 143 6.36 10.88 -0.62
C VAL A 143 7.88 10.86 -0.46
N LEU A 144 8.61 10.99 -1.58
CA LEU A 144 10.04 11.31 -1.54
C LEU A 144 10.21 12.56 -0.65
N PRO A 145 10.98 12.50 0.45
CA PRO A 145 11.08 13.59 1.40
C PRO A 145 11.33 14.94 0.69
N LEU A 146 10.63 16.01 1.06
CA LEU A 146 10.75 17.34 0.42
C LEU A 146 12.21 17.81 0.27
N ALA A 147 13.09 17.47 1.22
CA ALA A 147 14.53 17.73 1.16
C ALA A 147 15.20 17.13 -0.10
N PHE A 148 14.70 15.99 -0.58
CA PHE A 148 15.11 15.35 -1.82
C PHE A 148 14.78 16.19 -3.06
N LEU A 149 13.55 16.72 -3.12
CA LEU A 149 13.11 17.59 -4.20
C LEU A 149 13.86 18.92 -4.21
N GLN A 150 14.51 19.32 -3.13
CA GLN A 150 15.30 20.56 -3.09
C GLN A 150 16.74 20.38 -3.64
N GLU A 151 17.31 19.18 -3.56
CA GLU A 151 18.66 18.90 -4.08
C GLU A 151 18.66 18.57 -5.59
N ARG A 152 19.13 19.52 -6.41
CA ARG A 152 19.19 19.36 -7.89
C ARG A 152 19.87 18.07 -8.37
N ARG A 153 20.90 17.57 -7.69
CA ARG A 153 21.60 16.32 -8.08
C ARG A 153 20.77 15.08 -7.82
N LYS A 154 19.97 15.09 -6.74
CA LYS A 154 19.14 13.98 -6.31
C LYS A 154 17.89 13.81 -7.19
N ARG A 155 17.31 14.92 -7.68
CA ARG A 155 16.21 14.89 -8.67
C ARG A 155 16.46 14.00 -9.89
N LYS A 156 17.73 13.86 -10.32
CA LYS A 156 18.10 13.00 -11.46
C LYS A 156 17.77 11.52 -11.23
N PHE A 157 17.77 11.07 -9.98
CA PHE A 157 17.62 9.67 -9.58
C PHE A 157 16.33 9.46 -8.77
N SER A 158 15.30 10.30 -8.96
CA SER A 158 14.09 10.29 -8.14
C SER A 158 13.43 8.92 -8.03
N GLN A 159 13.38 8.18 -9.14
CA GLN A 159 12.84 6.81 -9.13
C GLN A 159 13.73 5.87 -8.30
N ASP A 160 15.04 5.91 -8.50
CA ASP A 160 15.97 5.00 -7.82
C ASP A 160 15.94 5.21 -6.28
N TYR A 161 15.72 6.45 -5.82
CA TYR A 161 15.51 6.72 -4.39
C TYR A 161 14.11 6.34 -3.88
N LEU A 162 13.09 6.40 -4.73
CA LEU A 162 11.77 5.87 -4.39
C LEU A 162 11.84 4.35 -4.22
N ASP A 163 12.55 3.66 -5.10
CA ASP A 163 12.77 2.22 -5.05
C ASP A 163 13.53 1.84 -3.76
N ALA A 164 14.59 2.59 -3.42
CA ALA A 164 15.28 2.43 -2.13
C ALA A 164 14.38 2.70 -0.91
N LEU A 165 13.46 3.68 -0.99
CA LEU A 165 12.49 3.96 0.06
C LEU A 165 11.49 2.82 0.23
N LEU A 166 10.97 2.25 -0.87
CA LEU A 166 10.06 1.11 -0.86
C LEU A 166 10.73 -0.14 -0.29
N CYS A 167 12.01 -0.36 -0.61
CA CYS A 167 12.83 -1.38 0.05
C CYS A 167 12.90 -1.13 1.57
N ALA A 168 13.23 0.08 2.02
CA ALA A 168 13.37 0.39 3.45
C ALA A 168 12.05 0.20 4.21
N ALA A 169 10.93 0.62 3.60
CA ALA A 169 9.60 0.39 4.13
C ALA A 169 9.31 -1.11 4.28
N THR A 170 9.65 -1.92 3.28
CA THR A 170 9.50 -3.39 3.32
C THR A 170 10.34 -4.01 4.43
N ALA A 171 11.58 -3.56 4.62
CA ALA A 171 12.45 -4.00 5.72
C ALA A 171 11.82 -3.70 7.10
N ARG A 172 11.23 -2.52 7.28
CA ARG A 172 10.51 -2.17 8.51
C ARG A 172 9.28 -3.07 8.73
N MET A 173 8.44 -3.19 7.71
CA MET A 173 7.22 -4.01 7.78
C MET A 173 7.53 -5.48 8.06
N HIS A 174 8.67 -5.98 7.58
CA HIS A 174 9.13 -7.33 7.92
C HIS A 174 9.41 -7.50 9.42
N LEU A 175 10.07 -6.52 10.05
CA LEU A 175 10.30 -6.52 11.51
C LEU A 175 9.01 -6.46 12.32
N GLU A 176 7.99 -5.81 11.77
CA GLU A 176 6.64 -5.73 12.33
C GLU A 176 5.78 -6.98 12.06
N GLN A 177 6.33 -7.98 11.35
CA GLN A 177 5.61 -9.18 10.91
C GLN A 177 4.43 -8.89 9.96
N ASN A 178 4.51 -7.76 9.24
CA ASN A 178 3.56 -7.28 8.25
C ASN A 178 4.05 -7.55 6.82
N THR A 179 4.63 -8.72 6.58
CA THR A 179 5.04 -9.15 5.25
C THR A 179 4.67 -10.60 4.99
N GLU A 180 4.21 -10.89 3.79
CA GLU A 180 4.24 -12.24 3.25
C GLU A 180 5.67 -12.55 2.80
N VAL A 181 6.16 -13.71 3.22
CA VAL A 181 7.50 -14.18 2.87
C VAL A 181 7.38 -15.30 1.83
N LEU A 182 8.02 -15.10 0.67
CA LEU A 182 8.15 -16.13 -0.35
C LEU A 182 9.59 -16.67 -0.32
N GLU A 183 9.74 -17.92 0.13
CA GLU A 183 11.05 -18.58 0.23
C GLU A 183 11.36 -19.43 -1.01
N ASN A 184 12.63 -19.49 -1.40
CA ASN A 184 13.16 -20.57 -2.24
C ASN A 184 13.44 -21.80 -1.35
N SER A 185 13.43 -23.00 -1.94
CA SER A 185 13.84 -24.24 -1.26
C SER A 185 15.26 -24.19 -0.69
N ASP A 186 16.13 -23.34 -1.25
CA ASP A 186 17.57 -23.32 -0.97
C ASP A 186 17.99 -22.21 0.01
N ALA A 187 17.04 -21.49 0.61
CA ALA A 187 17.32 -20.42 1.57
C ALA A 187 17.70 -20.99 2.94
N ASP A 188 18.93 -21.50 3.06
CA ASP A 188 19.41 -22.26 4.22
C ASP A 188 19.78 -21.41 5.45
N SER A 189 19.16 -20.23 5.65
CA SER A 189 19.41 -19.41 6.84
C SER A 189 18.20 -18.61 7.28
N THR A 190 17.90 -18.63 8.58
CA THR A 190 16.84 -17.81 9.21
C THR A 190 17.04 -16.30 9.09
N LYS A 191 18.24 -15.86 8.67
CA LYS A 191 18.62 -14.45 8.50
C LYS A 191 18.55 -13.97 7.03
N HIS A 192 18.22 -14.85 6.08
CA HIS A 192 18.08 -14.50 4.67
C HIS A 192 16.72 -14.90 4.12
N VAL A 193 15.98 -13.91 3.64
CA VAL A 193 14.62 -14.09 3.14
C VAL A 193 14.59 -13.84 1.64
N SER A 194 14.10 -14.82 0.89
CA SER A 194 14.18 -14.80 -0.59
C SER A 194 13.25 -13.81 -1.26
N LEU A 195 12.18 -13.39 -0.59
CA LEU A 195 11.36 -12.24 -0.94
C LEU A 195 10.43 -11.90 0.22
N ALA A 196 10.36 -10.63 0.59
CA ALA A 196 9.30 -10.12 1.46
C ALA A 196 8.41 -9.14 0.68
N LEU A 197 7.10 -9.35 0.73
CA LEU A 197 6.09 -8.44 0.21
C LEU A 197 5.28 -7.85 1.36
N PRO A 198 5.16 -6.51 1.44
CA PRO A 198 4.28 -5.87 2.40
C PRO A 198 2.86 -6.42 2.35
N THR A 199 2.36 -6.84 3.51
CA THR A 199 0.96 -7.18 3.74
C THR A 199 0.40 -6.23 4.76
N PHE A 200 -0.78 -5.71 4.48
CA PHE A 200 -1.59 -5.01 5.48
C PHE A 200 -2.89 -5.78 5.66
N PRO A 201 -3.45 -5.79 6.88
CA PRO A 201 -4.81 -6.28 7.07
C PRO A 201 -5.75 -5.49 6.15
N LEU A 202 -6.36 -6.14 5.17
CA LEU A 202 -7.30 -5.49 4.25
C LEU A 202 -8.73 -5.87 4.64
N THR A 203 -9.55 -4.87 4.93
CA THR A 203 -11.00 -5.03 5.04
C THR A 203 -11.62 -4.60 3.72
N ARG A 204 -12.35 -5.50 3.06
CA ARG A 204 -13.18 -5.14 1.91
C ARG A 204 -14.59 -4.85 2.38
N ALA A 205 -15.13 -3.74 1.93
CA ALA A 205 -16.48 -3.30 2.28
C ALA A 205 -17.19 -2.74 1.05
N THR A 206 -18.51 -2.68 1.10
CA THR A 206 -19.33 -2.03 0.08
C THR A 206 -19.85 -0.70 0.60
N LEU A 207 -20.19 0.22 -0.30
CA LEU A 207 -20.92 1.42 0.03
C LEU A 207 -21.87 1.77 -1.13
N THR A 208 -23.16 1.82 -0.84
CA THR A 208 -24.22 1.94 -1.84
C THR A 208 -25.04 3.20 -1.60
N PHE A 209 -25.22 3.99 -2.66
CA PHE A 209 -26.09 5.15 -2.68
C PHE A 209 -27.36 4.85 -3.50
N LEU A 210 -28.52 4.95 -2.84
CA LEU A 210 -29.83 4.80 -3.50
C LEU A 210 -30.29 6.17 -4.01
N LEU A 211 -30.58 6.26 -5.31
CA LEU A 211 -30.90 7.51 -6.01
C LEU A 211 -32.36 7.51 -6.47
N ASP A 212 -33.14 8.48 -5.99
CA ASP A 212 -34.51 8.76 -6.44
C ASP A 212 -34.57 10.15 -7.08
N GLY A 213 -34.42 10.21 -8.40
CA GLY A 213 -34.32 11.46 -9.14
C GLY A 213 -33.12 12.31 -8.68
N ASP A 214 -33.41 13.48 -8.11
CA ASP A 214 -32.42 14.44 -7.58
C ASP A 214 -32.15 14.26 -6.07
N ARG A 215 -32.60 13.14 -5.49
CA ARG A 215 -32.43 12.82 -4.08
C ARG A 215 -31.63 11.55 -3.88
N VAL A 216 -30.91 11.49 -2.77
CA VAL A 216 -30.16 10.31 -2.32
C VAL A 216 -30.63 9.90 -0.92
N LEU A 217 -30.74 8.61 -0.68
CA LEU A 217 -30.99 8.08 0.66
C LEU A 217 -29.66 7.93 1.39
N LEU A 218 -29.54 8.56 2.56
CA LEU A 218 -28.41 8.43 3.47
C LEU A 218 -28.87 7.83 4.80
N GLY A 219 -27.99 7.14 5.52
CA GLY A 219 -28.24 6.66 6.88
C GLY A 219 -27.36 7.39 7.89
N LEU A 220 -27.97 7.88 8.97
CA LEU A 220 -27.22 8.33 10.14
C LEU A 220 -26.82 7.09 10.94
N LYS A 221 -25.52 6.84 11.03
CA LYS A 221 -25.00 5.67 11.73
C LYS A 221 -25.13 5.85 13.23
N LYS A 222 -25.78 4.89 13.90
CA LYS A 222 -26.13 4.94 15.33
C LYS A 222 -25.05 4.34 16.23
N LYS A 223 -24.28 3.37 15.72
CA LYS A 223 -23.31 2.58 16.50
C LYS A 223 -22.06 2.22 15.69
N GLY A 224 -20.99 1.87 16.39
CA GLY A 224 -19.76 1.37 15.79
C GLY A 224 -18.92 2.43 15.06
N PHE A 225 -18.07 1.97 14.14
CA PHE A 225 -17.17 2.84 13.37
C PHE A 225 -17.98 3.76 12.45
N GLY A 226 -17.81 5.07 12.63
CA GLY A 226 -18.55 6.10 11.90
C GLY A 226 -19.87 6.53 12.56
N ALA A 227 -20.16 6.10 13.79
CA ALA A 227 -21.34 6.55 14.51
C ALA A 227 -21.39 8.09 14.61
N GLY A 228 -22.56 8.67 14.34
CA GLY A 228 -22.79 10.10 14.28
C GLY A 228 -22.61 10.72 12.89
N TYR A 229 -22.05 10.00 11.91
CA TYR A 229 -21.95 10.45 10.53
C TYR A 229 -23.11 9.94 9.67
N TRP A 230 -23.53 10.78 8.72
CA TRP A 230 -24.35 10.36 7.59
C TRP A 230 -23.48 9.68 6.54
N ASN A 231 -23.96 8.59 5.95
CA ASN A 231 -23.27 7.91 4.87
C ASN A 231 -24.27 7.18 3.94
N GLY A 232 -23.78 6.59 2.85
CA GLY A 232 -24.47 5.52 2.13
C GLY A 232 -24.58 4.25 2.98
N PHE A 233 -25.16 3.20 2.39
CA PHE A 233 -25.40 1.93 3.08
C PHE A 233 -24.38 0.88 2.68
N GLY A 234 -23.83 0.17 3.65
CA GLY A 234 -22.80 -0.81 3.35
C GLY A 234 -21.94 -1.25 4.53
N GLY A 235 -21.34 -2.42 4.37
CA GLY A 235 -20.51 -3.05 5.38
C GLY A 235 -19.53 -4.03 4.77
N LYS A 236 -19.01 -4.94 5.60
CA LYS A 236 -17.92 -5.84 5.21
C LYS A 236 -18.43 -6.92 4.27
N ILE A 237 -17.58 -7.31 3.33
CA ILE A 237 -17.83 -8.48 2.49
C ILE A 237 -17.53 -9.75 3.29
N GLU A 238 -18.52 -10.63 3.42
CA GLU A 238 -18.42 -11.90 4.12
C GLU A 238 -17.83 -13.03 3.26
N SER A 239 -17.47 -14.14 3.89
CA SER A 239 -16.91 -15.29 3.19
C SER A 239 -17.99 -15.97 2.34
N GLY A 240 -17.70 -16.17 1.05
CA GLY A 240 -18.57 -16.90 0.12
C GLY A 240 -19.58 -16.05 -0.64
N GLU A 241 -19.64 -14.74 -0.40
CA GLU A 241 -20.47 -13.81 -1.19
C GLU A 241 -19.65 -13.00 -2.21
N THR A 242 -20.31 -12.57 -3.29
CA THR A 242 -19.77 -11.60 -4.24
C THR A 242 -19.93 -10.18 -3.70
N VAL A 243 -19.14 -9.23 -4.21
CA VAL A 243 -19.24 -7.81 -3.85
C VAL A 243 -20.67 -7.25 -4.02
N LYS A 244 -21.38 -7.66 -5.08
CA LYS A 244 -22.77 -7.21 -5.32
C LYS A 244 -23.77 -7.86 -4.36
N GLN A 245 -23.54 -9.10 -3.95
CA GLN A 245 -24.37 -9.76 -2.93
C GLN A 245 -24.21 -9.08 -1.57
N ALA A 246 -22.96 -8.77 -1.18
CA ALA A 246 -22.67 -8.01 0.03
C ALA A 246 -23.39 -6.64 0.02
N ALA A 247 -23.26 -5.88 -1.07
CA ALA A 247 -23.92 -4.58 -1.20
C ALA A 247 -25.46 -4.67 -1.08
N ALA A 248 -26.09 -5.67 -1.72
CA ALA A 248 -27.53 -5.86 -1.64
C ALA A 248 -27.99 -6.30 -0.23
N ARG A 249 -27.21 -7.17 0.44
CA ARG A 249 -27.45 -7.60 1.82
C ARG A 249 -27.39 -6.43 2.79
N GLU A 250 -26.33 -5.64 2.73
CA GLU A 250 -26.12 -4.50 3.62
C GLU A 250 -27.20 -3.42 3.45
N VAL A 251 -27.63 -3.11 2.21
CA VAL A 251 -28.75 -2.18 1.98
C VAL A 251 -30.04 -2.70 2.62
N LEU A 252 -30.31 -4.01 2.52
CA LEU A 252 -31.49 -4.61 3.13
C LEU A 252 -31.41 -4.58 4.67
N GLU A 253 -30.25 -4.92 5.24
CA GLU A 253 -30.01 -4.98 6.68
C GLU A 253 -30.02 -3.59 7.34
N GLU A 254 -29.43 -2.59 6.69
CA GLU A 254 -29.27 -1.26 7.29
C GLU A 254 -30.49 -0.34 7.09
N CYS A 255 -31.24 -0.46 5.99
CA CYS A 255 -32.41 0.41 5.75
C CYS A 255 -33.67 -0.30 5.23
N GLY A 256 -33.68 -1.63 5.10
CA GLY A 256 -34.86 -2.39 4.68
C GLY A 256 -35.20 -2.31 3.20
N MET A 257 -34.33 -1.70 2.39
CA MET A 257 -34.54 -1.51 0.94
C MET A 257 -34.03 -2.72 0.16
N THR A 258 -34.69 -3.06 -0.94
CA THR A 258 -34.25 -4.14 -1.86
C THR A 258 -33.77 -3.54 -3.18
N THR A 259 -32.54 -3.82 -3.58
CA THR A 259 -31.92 -3.32 -4.83
C THR A 259 -32.06 -4.33 -5.97
N ALA A 260 -32.36 -3.86 -7.19
CA ALA A 260 -32.42 -4.71 -8.38
C ALA A 260 -31.16 -4.64 -9.25
N LYS A 261 -30.64 -3.42 -9.50
CA LYS A 261 -29.55 -3.18 -10.47
C LYS A 261 -28.45 -2.31 -9.88
N LEU A 262 -27.59 -2.92 -9.07
CA LEU A 262 -26.40 -2.27 -8.53
C LEU A 262 -25.40 -1.95 -9.64
N GLN A 263 -25.16 -0.66 -9.85
CA GLN A 263 -24.18 -0.12 -10.80
C GLN A 263 -22.88 0.20 -10.06
N PRO A 264 -21.74 -0.40 -10.43
CA PRO A 264 -20.44 -0.03 -9.87
C PRO A 264 -20.14 1.44 -10.13
N ALA A 265 -19.58 2.13 -9.13
CA ALA A 265 -19.27 3.55 -9.17
C ALA A 265 -17.81 3.87 -8.81
N GLY A 266 -16.94 2.85 -8.84
CA GLY A 266 -15.51 2.95 -8.54
C GLY A 266 -15.14 2.37 -7.18
N LYS A 267 -14.01 2.81 -6.64
CA LYS A 267 -13.41 2.28 -5.40
C LYS A 267 -12.75 3.37 -4.56
N LEU A 268 -12.85 3.23 -3.25
CA LEU A 268 -12.16 4.09 -2.29
C LEU A 268 -11.20 3.26 -1.44
N TYR A 269 -10.04 3.82 -1.13
CA TYR A 269 -9.06 3.22 -0.23
C TYR A 269 -8.88 4.13 0.99
N PHE A 270 -8.99 3.57 2.18
CA PHE A 270 -8.84 4.32 3.42
C PHE A 270 -7.72 3.75 4.29
N HIS A 271 -6.95 4.66 4.86
CA HIS A 271 -5.94 4.38 5.87
C HIS A 271 -6.10 5.34 7.05
N PHE A 272 -6.18 4.79 8.27
CA PHE A 272 -6.17 5.54 9.52
C PHE A 272 -4.83 5.33 10.23
N GLU A 273 -4.19 6.39 10.72
CA GLU A 273 -2.87 6.30 11.37
C GLU A 273 -2.90 5.43 12.65
N ASP A 274 -4.04 5.38 13.35
CA ASP A 274 -4.26 4.57 14.55
C ASP A 274 -4.68 3.11 14.25
N ASP A 275 -4.87 2.75 12.97
CA ASP A 275 -5.34 1.42 12.56
C ASP A 275 -4.44 0.83 11.45
N PRO A 276 -3.77 -0.32 11.71
CA PRO A 276 -3.00 -0.99 10.66
C PRO A 276 -3.87 -1.51 9.52
N ARG A 277 -5.19 -1.65 9.71
CA ARG A 277 -6.11 -2.09 8.68
C ARG A 277 -6.25 -1.04 7.58
N ARG A 278 -6.21 -1.49 6.33
CA ARG A 278 -6.67 -0.73 5.17
C ARG A 278 -8.09 -1.12 4.83
N ILE A 279 -8.86 -0.19 4.31
CA ILE A 279 -10.22 -0.46 3.85
C ILE A 279 -10.28 -0.24 2.34
N GLU A 280 -10.70 -1.25 1.58
CA GLU A 280 -11.09 -1.13 0.17
C GLU A 280 -12.63 -1.09 0.12
N GLY A 281 -13.17 0.09 -0.16
CA GLY A 281 -14.60 0.35 -0.32
C GLY A 281 -15.02 0.24 -1.78
N PHE A 282 -15.92 -0.69 -2.09
CA PHE A 282 -16.54 -0.82 -3.41
C PHE A 282 -17.79 0.05 -3.49
N LEU A 283 -17.78 1.04 -4.37
CA LEU A 283 -18.88 1.99 -4.51
C LEU A 283 -19.97 1.47 -5.46
N PHE A 284 -21.22 1.66 -5.08
CA PHE A 284 -22.38 1.37 -5.91
C PHE A 284 -23.39 2.51 -5.94
N ARG A 285 -24.04 2.65 -7.08
CA ARG A 285 -25.22 3.47 -7.31
C ARG A 285 -26.39 2.55 -7.64
N CYS A 286 -27.59 2.91 -7.18
CA CYS A 286 -28.79 2.15 -7.51
C CYS A 286 -30.00 3.09 -7.64
N SER A 287 -30.59 3.14 -8.83
CA SER A 287 -31.85 3.87 -9.09
C SER A 287 -33.06 2.95 -9.21
N GLU A 288 -32.84 1.63 -9.21
CA GLU A 288 -33.89 0.61 -9.30
C GLU A 288 -33.95 -0.18 -7.98
N PHE A 289 -34.86 0.21 -7.10
CA PHE A 289 -35.06 -0.40 -5.79
C PHE A 289 -36.55 -0.46 -5.41
N SER A 290 -36.87 -1.22 -4.36
CA SER A 290 -38.22 -1.35 -3.83
C SER A 290 -38.20 -1.45 -2.29
N GLY A 291 -39.36 -1.19 -1.67
CA GLY A 291 -39.51 -1.12 -0.22
C GLY A 291 -39.65 0.32 0.27
N GLU A 292 -39.79 0.46 1.59
CA GLU A 292 -39.85 1.75 2.29
C GLU A 292 -38.68 1.80 3.27
N PRO A 293 -37.89 2.89 3.30
CA PRO A 293 -36.75 3.02 4.22
C PRO A 293 -37.20 2.90 5.67
N ARG A 294 -36.51 2.08 6.45
CA ARG A 294 -36.81 1.87 7.87
C ARG A 294 -35.58 2.09 8.73
N GLU A 295 -35.79 2.72 9.88
CA GLU A 295 -34.77 2.80 10.91
C GLU A 295 -34.49 1.41 11.49
N THR A 296 -33.21 1.11 11.65
CA THR A 296 -32.70 -0.13 12.22
C THR A 296 -31.92 0.17 13.50
N ASP A 297 -31.39 -0.87 14.14
CA ASP A 297 -30.49 -0.69 15.28
C ASP A 297 -29.16 -0.01 14.89
N GLU A 298 -28.82 -0.03 13.60
CA GLU A 298 -27.55 0.45 13.05
C GLU A 298 -27.67 1.80 12.37
N MET A 299 -28.72 2.03 11.59
CA MET A 299 -28.86 3.22 10.73
C MET A 299 -30.25 3.83 10.83
N ARG A 300 -30.30 5.18 10.82
CA ARG A 300 -31.55 5.94 10.64
C ARG A 300 -31.57 6.56 9.24
N PRO A 301 -32.34 6.01 8.28
CA PRO A 301 -32.34 6.49 6.92
C PRO A 301 -33.12 7.81 6.75
N GLN A 302 -32.65 8.66 5.85
CA GLN A 302 -33.30 9.91 5.47
C GLN A 302 -32.94 10.31 4.03
N TRP A 303 -33.93 10.81 3.30
CA TRP A 303 -33.72 11.38 1.97
C TRP A 303 -33.14 12.78 2.05
N TYR A 304 -32.14 13.06 1.21
CA TYR A 304 -31.54 14.38 1.02
C TYR A 304 -31.56 14.75 -0.46
N ALA A 305 -31.82 16.02 -0.77
CA ALA A 305 -31.54 16.54 -2.10
C ALA A 305 -30.03 16.49 -2.34
N ILE A 306 -29.60 16.08 -3.55
CA ILE A 306 -28.18 15.99 -3.91
C ILE A 306 -27.50 17.37 -3.83
N SER A 307 -28.26 18.46 -4.02
CA SER A 307 -27.77 19.84 -3.85
C SER A 307 -27.61 20.29 -2.40
N GLU A 308 -28.18 19.54 -1.43
CA GLU A 308 -28.25 19.92 -0.02
C GLU A 308 -27.71 18.81 0.90
N LEU A 309 -26.66 18.12 0.45
CA LEU A 309 -26.02 17.07 1.23
C LEU A 309 -25.53 17.61 2.58
N PRO A 310 -25.68 16.84 3.68
CA PRO A 310 -25.24 17.26 5.00
C PRO A 310 -23.73 17.06 5.18
N LEU A 311 -22.90 17.54 4.24
CA LEU A 311 -21.44 17.28 4.16
C LEU A 311 -20.64 17.68 5.42
N HIS A 312 -21.22 18.51 6.30
CA HIS A 312 -20.62 18.89 7.58
C HIS A 312 -20.86 17.86 8.70
N GLN A 313 -21.78 16.91 8.48
CA GLN A 313 -22.10 15.77 9.34
C GLN A 313 -21.77 14.43 8.63
N MET A 314 -20.95 14.49 7.58
CA MET A 314 -20.44 13.33 6.84
C MET A 314 -18.95 13.18 7.12
N TRP A 315 -18.32 12.13 6.59
CA TRP A 315 -16.87 12.02 6.68
C TRP A 315 -16.20 13.17 5.90
N GLU A 316 -15.02 13.59 6.35
CA GLU A 316 -14.34 14.77 5.78
C GLU A 316 -14.05 14.59 4.29
N ASP A 317 -13.74 13.36 3.86
CA ASP A 317 -13.44 13.01 2.47
C ASP A 317 -14.65 13.09 1.54
N ASP A 318 -15.87 12.84 2.06
CA ASP A 318 -17.09 12.73 1.25
C ASP A 318 -17.32 13.97 0.37
N ARG A 319 -16.93 15.17 0.84
CA ARG A 319 -17.06 16.42 0.07
C ARG A 319 -16.25 16.45 -1.24
N PHE A 320 -15.18 15.64 -1.34
CA PHE A 320 -14.28 15.65 -2.49
C PHE A 320 -14.72 14.68 -3.58
N TRP A 321 -15.37 13.57 -3.23
CA TRP A 321 -15.69 12.50 -4.18
C TRP A 321 -17.19 12.24 -4.35
N LEU A 322 -17.99 12.38 -3.28
CA LEU A 322 -19.40 11.98 -3.30
C LEU A 322 -20.22 12.75 -4.35
N PRO A 323 -20.06 14.08 -4.53
CA PRO A 323 -20.80 14.79 -5.57
C PRO A 323 -20.57 14.23 -6.98
N HIS A 324 -19.35 13.74 -7.27
CA HIS A 324 -19.01 13.15 -8.55
C HIS A 324 -19.68 11.80 -8.77
N VAL A 325 -19.74 10.97 -7.72
CA VAL A 325 -20.45 9.69 -7.75
C VAL A 325 -21.94 9.92 -7.99
N LEU A 326 -22.56 10.82 -7.21
CA LEU A 326 -23.99 11.12 -7.34
C LEU A 326 -24.36 11.77 -8.68
N SER A 327 -23.40 12.41 -9.37
CA SER A 327 -23.59 12.98 -10.71
C SER A 327 -23.33 12.00 -11.86
N GLY A 328 -23.09 10.71 -11.58
CA GLY A 328 -22.95 9.67 -12.61
C GLY A 328 -21.52 9.17 -12.85
N ASN A 329 -20.51 9.87 -12.35
CA ASN A 329 -19.11 9.52 -12.60
C ASN A 329 -18.68 8.33 -11.74
N ASP A 330 -17.62 7.65 -12.20
CA ASP A 330 -16.87 6.72 -11.36
C ASP A 330 -15.75 7.45 -10.63
N VAL A 331 -15.46 7.02 -9.40
CA VAL A 331 -14.37 7.58 -8.61
C VAL A 331 -13.41 6.50 -8.15
N TYR A 332 -12.12 6.75 -8.31
CA TYR A 332 -11.04 5.98 -7.71
C TYR A 332 -10.21 6.89 -6.82
N ALA A 333 -10.19 6.64 -5.52
CA ALA A 333 -9.53 7.55 -4.58
C ALA A 333 -8.87 6.82 -3.41
N SER A 334 -7.85 7.44 -2.83
CA SER A 334 -7.20 7.01 -1.59
C SER A 334 -7.19 8.16 -0.60
N PHE A 335 -7.46 7.89 0.67
CA PHE A 335 -7.50 8.89 1.75
C PHE A 335 -6.72 8.41 2.97
N ARG A 336 -5.92 9.31 3.56
CA ARG A 336 -5.26 9.09 4.84
C ARG A 336 -5.88 9.96 5.92
N PHE A 337 -6.14 9.36 7.07
CA PHE A 337 -6.68 10.01 8.25
C PHE A 337 -5.72 9.89 9.42
N ASP A 338 -5.63 10.93 10.23
CA ASP A 338 -4.90 10.90 11.50
C ASP A 338 -5.67 10.17 12.61
N GLU A 339 -5.04 10.04 13.78
CA GLU A 339 -5.65 9.45 14.98
C GLU A 339 -6.92 10.18 15.47
N GLU A 340 -7.09 11.45 15.09
CA GLU A 340 -8.30 12.25 15.38
C GLU A 340 -9.37 12.10 14.27
N LYS A 341 -9.15 11.22 13.29
CA LYS A 341 -9.99 11.01 12.09
C LYS A 341 -10.13 12.25 11.22
N LYS A 342 -9.11 13.11 11.19
CA LYS A 342 -9.01 14.21 10.24
C LYS A 342 -8.19 13.80 9.03
N MET A 343 -8.64 14.20 7.86
CA MET A 343 -7.99 13.88 6.60
C MET A 343 -6.62 14.60 6.52
N ARG A 344 -5.58 13.87 6.16
CA ARG A 344 -4.20 14.39 5.98
C ARG A 344 -3.86 14.64 4.51
N ASP A 345 -4.24 13.72 3.66
CA ASP A 345 -3.96 13.73 2.21
C ASP A 345 -4.92 12.78 1.50
N TYR A 346 -4.95 12.94 0.18
CA TYR A 346 -5.74 12.10 -0.69
C TYR A 346 -5.20 12.11 -2.13
N SER A 347 -5.54 11.06 -2.87
CA SER A 347 -5.48 11.02 -4.33
C SER A 347 -6.88 10.75 -4.86
N LEU A 348 -7.24 11.38 -5.99
CA LEU A 348 -8.59 11.31 -6.54
C LEU A 348 -8.52 11.30 -8.07
N GLU A 349 -9.10 10.26 -8.67
CA GLU A 349 -9.37 10.14 -10.09
C GLU A 349 -10.88 10.07 -10.32
N ILE A 350 -11.37 10.90 -11.24
CA ILE A 350 -12.78 10.93 -11.65
C ILE A 350 -12.84 10.47 -13.10
N VAL A 351 -13.59 9.40 -13.35
CA VAL A 351 -13.81 8.86 -14.68
C VAL A 351 -15.24 9.21 -15.11
N PRO A 352 -15.42 10.11 -16.09
CA PRO A 352 -16.74 10.53 -16.51
C PRO A 352 -17.59 9.38 -17.05
N GLU A 353 -18.89 9.40 -16.80
CA GLU A 353 -19.81 8.37 -17.30
C GLU A 353 -19.76 8.21 -18.83
N ASN A 354 -19.60 9.33 -19.53
CA ASN A 354 -19.54 9.40 -20.99
C ASN A 354 -18.24 8.84 -21.59
N ALA A 355 -17.27 8.42 -20.78
CA ALA A 355 -16.00 7.86 -21.21
C ALA A 355 -15.98 6.32 -21.24
N LYS A 356 -17.12 5.66 -20.93
CA LYS A 356 -17.25 4.19 -20.85
C LYS A 356 -17.84 3.55 -22.09
#